data_AF-A0A951DSJ4-F1
#
_entry.id   AF-A0A951DSJ4-F1
#
_cell.length_a   1.000
_cell.length_b   1.000
_cell.length_c   1.000
_cell.angle_alpha   90.00
_cell.angle_beta   90.00
_cell.angle_gamma   90.00
#
_symmetry.space_group_name_H-M   'P 1'
#
loop_
_entity.id
_entity.type
_entity.pdbx_description
1 polymer ?
#
loop_
_entity_poly.entity_id
_entity_poly.type
_entity_poly.pdbx_seq_one_letter_code
_entity_poly.pdbx_strand_id
1 'polypeptide(L)'
;ENEFRKQIAEHYKDGLKGMSYGQSPALVAISIKAAISALQGNVMPQLISIPIPVADYKTLKDGENYWSNLSANFFAPNQFLPCGVTFTAPEIMAQSEANLK
;
A
#
# COMPACT_ATOMS: atom_id res chain seq x y z
N GLU A 1 -7.14 -4.07 5.25
CA GLU A 1 -7.45 -4.29 3.82
C GLU A 1 -6.87 -5.62 3.33
N ASN A 2 -5.70 -6.01 3.83
CA ASN A 2 -5.11 -7.34 3.59
C ASN A 2 -6.08 -8.50 3.87
N GLU A 3 -6.83 -8.45 4.98
CA GLU A 3 -7.80 -9.51 5.31
C GLU A 3 -8.92 -9.67 4.29
N PHE A 4 -9.39 -8.55 3.72
CA PHE A 4 -10.39 -8.61 2.66
C PHE A 4 -9.82 -9.27 1.40
N ARG A 5 -8.56 -8.97 1.05
CA ARG A 5 -7.85 -9.62 -0.05
C ARG A 5 -7.66 -11.13 0.19
N LYS A 6 -7.34 -11.54 1.42
CA LYS A 6 -7.27 -12.96 1.81
C LYS A 6 -8.60 -13.66 1.57
N GLN A 7 -9.71 -13.09 2.05
CA GLN A 7 -11.04 -13.67 1.86
C GLN A 7 -11.39 -13.83 0.37
N ILE A 8 -11.06 -12.86 -0.48
CA ILE A 8 -11.24 -12.99 -1.94
C ILE A 8 -10.40 -14.14 -2.48
N ALA A 9 -9.11 -14.20 -2.13
CA ALA A 9 -8.21 -15.26 -2.60
C ALA A 9 -8.66 -16.66 -2.15
N GLU A 10 -9.21 -16.78 -0.95
CA GLU A 10 -9.71 -18.04 -0.37
C GLU A 10 -11.05 -18.46 -1.01
N HIS A 11 -11.97 -17.52 -1.24
CA HIS A 11 -13.36 -17.83 -1.57
C HIS A 11 -13.79 -17.46 -3.01
N TYR A 12 -12.89 -17.02 -3.89
CA TYR A 12 -13.31 -16.64 -5.26
C TYR A 12 -13.92 -17.80 -6.05
N LYS A 13 -13.52 -19.04 -5.76
CA LYS A 13 -14.10 -20.26 -6.37
C LYS A 13 -15.50 -20.56 -5.83
N ASP A 14 -15.79 -20.14 -4.60
CA ASP A 14 -17.09 -20.28 -3.94
C ASP A 14 -18.06 -19.16 -4.35
N GLY A 15 -17.59 -18.19 -5.14
CA GLY A 15 -18.40 -17.10 -5.69
C GLY A 15 -17.98 -15.70 -5.26
N LEU A 16 -17.02 -15.54 -4.34
CA LEU A 16 -16.53 -14.24 -3.90
C LEU A 16 -15.60 -13.59 -4.95
N LYS A 17 -16.18 -13.15 -6.06
CA LYS A 17 -15.48 -12.42 -7.14
C LYS A 17 -15.24 -10.95 -6.74
N GLY A 18 -14.50 -10.74 -5.66
CA GLY A 18 -14.27 -9.41 -5.10
C GLY A 18 -13.23 -8.57 -5.84
N MET A 19 -13.25 -7.27 -5.53
CA MET A 19 -12.28 -6.28 -5.96
C MET A 19 -11.90 -5.40 -4.76
N SER A 20 -10.61 -5.24 -4.53
CA SER A 20 -10.02 -4.37 -3.54
C SER A 20 -9.50 -3.10 -4.22
N TYR A 21 -10.02 -1.96 -3.78
CA TYR A 21 -9.63 -0.63 -4.25
C TYR A 21 -9.41 0.23 -3.02
N GLY A 22 -8.24 0.86 -2.89
CA GLY A 22 -7.88 1.46 -1.62
C GLY A 22 -6.84 2.56 -1.73
N GLN A 23 -7.08 3.66 -1.05
CA GLN A 23 -6.09 4.74 -0.93
C GLN A 23 -4.96 4.27 -0.01
N SER A 24 -3.73 4.29 -0.52
CA SER A 24 -2.58 3.79 0.24
C SER A 24 -2.21 4.71 1.41
N PRO A 25 -1.88 4.16 2.60
CA PRO A 25 -1.29 4.93 3.69
C PRO A 25 0.01 5.66 3.29
N ALA A 26 0.75 5.14 2.31
CA ALA A 26 1.98 5.76 1.81
C ALA A 26 1.76 7.16 1.19
N LEU A 27 0.52 7.54 0.89
CA LEU A 27 0.18 8.91 0.49
C LEU A 27 0.60 9.95 1.54
N VAL A 28 0.66 9.58 2.83
CA VAL A 28 1.19 10.46 3.88
C VAL A 28 2.69 10.71 3.70
N ALA A 29 3.47 9.68 3.38
CA ALA A 29 4.90 9.86 3.12
C ALA A 29 5.14 10.68 1.84
N ILE A 30 4.32 10.46 0.81
CA ILE A 30 4.38 11.24 -0.45
C ILE A 30 4.04 12.71 -0.19
N SER A 31 3.00 13.00 0.61
CA SER A 31 2.61 14.38 0.91
C SER A 31 3.67 15.11 1.74
N ILE A 32 4.33 14.43 2.69
CA ILE A 32 5.46 14.99 3.44
C ILE A 32 6.64 15.29 2.50
N LYS A 33 6.98 14.39 1.58
CA LYS A 33 8.04 14.64 0.57
C LYS A 33 7.71 15.85 -0.30
N ALA A 34 6.45 15.98 -0.74
CA ALA A 34 5.99 17.13 -1.51
C ALA A 34 6.13 18.44 -0.70
N ALA A 35 5.75 18.42 0.58
CA ALA A 35 5.89 19.57 1.47
C ALA A 35 7.38 19.96 1.68
N ILE A 36 8.26 18.99 1.90
CA ILE A 36 9.71 19.24 2.02
C ILE A 36 10.27 19.86 0.73
N SER A 37 9.89 19.34 -0.43
CA SER A 37 10.33 19.89 -1.73
C SER A 37 9.88 21.34 -1.91
N ALA A 38 8.65 21.67 -1.51
CA ALA A 38 8.13 23.04 -1.52
C ALA A 38 8.94 23.96 -0.58
N LEU A 39 9.24 23.51 0.65
CA LEU A 39 10.02 24.27 1.63
C LEU A 39 11.47 24.52 1.16
N GLN A 40 12.01 23.65 0.32
CA GLN A 40 13.32 23.83 -0.32
C GLN A 40 13.29 24.83 -1.50
N GLY A 41 12.13 25.42 -1.81
CA GLY A 41 11.97 26.41 -2.87
C GLY A 41 11.74 25.82 -4.27
N ASN A 42 11.47 24.52 -4.38
CA ASN A 42 11.16 23.91 -5.68
C ASN A 42 9.76 24.29 -6.15
N VAL A 43 9.58 24.45 -7.47
CA VAL A 43 8.26 24.67 -8.08
C VAL A 43 7.43 23.39 -7.93
N MET A 44 6.23 23.53 -7.36
CA MET A 44 5.33 22.41 -7.13
C MET A 44 4.14 22.43 -8.12
N PRO A 45 3.69 21.26 -8.59
CA PRO A 45 2.43 21.16 -9.32
C PRO A 45 1.26 21.53 -8.41
N GLN A 46 0.21 22.11 -9.00
CA GLN A 46 -1.03 22.46 -8.26
C GLN A 46 -1.88 21.23 -7.90
N LEU A 47 -1.66 20.10 -8.59
CA LEU A 47 -2.35 18.84 -8.35
C LEU A 47 -1.36 17.69 -8.47
N ILE A 48 -1.38 16.78 -7.49
CA ILE A 48 -0.66 15.51 -7.53
C ILE A 48 -1.72 14.41 -7.49
N SER A 49 -1.77 13.58 -8.53
CA SER A 49 -2.66 12.42 -8.61
C SER A 49 -1.84 11.15 -8.55
N ILE A 50 -2.13 10.30 -7.57
CA ILE A 50 -1.46 9.02 -7.38
C ILE A 50 -2.43 7.91 -7.80
N PRO A 51 -2.00 6.94 -8.63
CA PRO A 51 -2.85 5.83 -9.04
C PRO A 51 -3.36 5.05 -7.82
N ILE A 52 -4.64 4.69 -7.84
CA ILE A 52 -5.24 3.90 -6.76
C ILE A 52 -4.83 2.42 -6.96
N PRO A 53 -4.19 1.79 -5.97
CA PRO A 53 -3.90 0.37 -6.00
C PRO A 53 -5.15 -0.49 -6.11
N VAL A 54 -5.10 -1.47 -7.02
CA VAL A 54 -6.20 -2.36 -7.36
C VAL A 54 -5.74 -3.79 -7.28
N ALA A 55 -6.57 -4.66 -6.70
CA ALA A 55 -6.43 -6.09 -6.86
C ALA A 55 -7.82 -6.71 -6.95
N ASP A 56 -7.97 -7.75 -7.75
CA ASP A 56 -9.21 -8.51 -7.91
C ASP A 56 -8.94 -10.01 -7.80
N TYR A 57 -10.02 -10.79 -7.81
CA TYR A 57 -9.94 -12.24 -7.73
C TYR A 57 -9.09 -12.93 -8.82
N LYS A 58 -8.69 -12.23 -9.89
CA LYS A 58 -7.80 -12.77 -10.94
C LYS A 58 -6.34 -12.36 -10.76
N THR A 59 -6.09 -11.26 -10.06
CA THR A 59 -4.78 -10.63 -9.93
C THR A 59 -4.16 -10.80 -8.55
N LEU A 60 -4.93 -11.24 -7.55
CA LEU A 60 -4.43 -11.53 -6.21
C LEU A 60 -3.38 -12.64 -6.20
N LYS A 61 -2.28 -12.40 -5.50
CA LYS A 61 -1.12 -13.28 -5.34
C LYS A 61 -0.50 -13.11 -3.95
N ASP A 62 -0.37 -14.22 -3.25
CA ASP A 62 0.23 -14.25 -1.91
C ASP A 62 1.71 -13.84 -1.98
N GLY A 63 2.16 -13.04 -1.03
CA GLY A 63 3.51 -12.50 -0.97
C GLY A 63 3.77 -11.29 -1.88
N GLU A 64 2.86 -10.95 -2.81
CA GLU A 64 3.00 -9.81 -3.72
C GLU A 64 2.02 -8.68 -3.39
N ASN A 65 0.72 -8.99 -3.37
CA ASN A 65 -0.33 -7.98 -3.21
C ASN A 65 -1.36 -8.34 -2.14
N TYR A 66 -1.17 -9.46 -1.45
CA TYR A 66 -1.67 -9.73 -0.12
C TYR A 66 -0.66 -10.66 0.58
N TRP A 67 -0.75 -10.78 1.90
CA TRP A 67 0.10 -11.68 2.67
C TRP A 67 -0.75 -12.51 3.63
N SER A 68 -0.84 -13.81 3.38
CA SER A 68 -1.59 -14.76 4.20
C SER A 68 -1.02 -14.89 5.61
N ASN A 69 0.29 -14.73 5.76
CA ASN A 69 1.03 -14.86 7.01
C ASN A 69 1.14 -13.57 7.84
N LEU A 70 0.66 -12.43 7.33
CA LEU A 70 0.63 -11.16 8.06
C LEU A 70 -0.76 -10.88 8.63
N SER A 71 -0.82 -10.01 9.65
CA SER A 71 -2.06 -9.70 10.36
C SER A 71 -3.10 -8.99 9.47
N ALA A 72 -4.36 -8.98 9.89
CA ALA A 72 -5.45 -8.35 9.16
C ALA A 72 -5.35 -6.81 9.03
N ASN A 73 -4.56 -6.19 9.91
CA ASN A 73 -4.69 -4.78 10.30
C ASN A 73 -3.89 -3.80 9.43
N PHE A 74 -3.37 -4.23 8.28
CA PHE A 74 -2.59 -3.37 7.40
C PHE A 74 -3.18 -3.27 5.99
N PHE A 75 -2.62 -2.31 5.25
CA PHE A 75 -2.89 -2.07 3.84
C PHE A 75 -1.76 -2.69 3.02
N ALA A 76 -2.06 -3.59 2.10
CA ALA A 76 -1.05 -4.32 1.35
C ALA A 76 -0.21 -3.40 0.42
N PRO A 77 -0.83 -2.49 -0.36
CA PRO A 77 -0.09 -1.55 -1.20
C PRO A 77 0.53 -0.38 -0.41
N ASN A 78 1.85 -0.40 -0.21
CA ASN A 78 2.60 0.72 0.40
C ASN A 78 3.75 1.25 -0.48
N GLN A 79 4.07 0.56 -1.57
CA GLN A 79 5.18 0.95 -2.45
C GLN A 79 4.72 1.84 -3.59
N PHE A 80 5.42 2.96 -3.77
CA PHE A 80 5.33 3.86 -4.92
C PHE A 80 6.76 4.16 -5.39
N LEU A 81 7.35 3.24 -6.16
CA LEU A 81 8.72 3.36 -6.66
C LEU A 81 8.99 4.69 -7.40
N PRO A 82 8.07 5.20 -8.25
CA PRO A 82 8.27 6.50 -8.91
C PRO A 82 8.35 7.68 -7.93
N CYS A 83 7.78 7.54 -6.73
CA CYS A 83 7.82 8.54 -5.65
C CYS A 83 8.95 8.27 -4.64
N GLY A 84 9.81 7.28 -4.91
CA GLY A 84 10.87 6.83 -4.02
C GLY A 84 10.34 6.30 -2.67
N VAL A 85 9.12 5.77 -2.62
CA VAL A 85 8.57 5.08 -1.44
C VAL A 85 8.66 3.59 -1.71
N THR A 86 9.63 2.92 -1.08
CA THR A 86 10.06 1.56 -1.46
C THR A 86 9.76 0.50 -0.41
N PHE A 87 9.15 0.87 0.71
CA PHE A 87 8.90 -0.07 1.81
C PHE A 87 7.77 -1.05 1.48
N THR A 88 8.07 -2.34 1.56
CA THR A 88 7.10 -3.43 1.47
C THR A 88 6.25 -3.51 2.74
N ALA A 89 5.09 -4.17 2.66
CA ALA A 89 4.29 -4.41 3.86
C ALA A 89 5.00 -5.29 4.92
N PRO A 90 5.69 -6.40 4.58
CA PRO A 90 6.49 -7.14 5.54
C PRO A 90 7.55 -6.29 6.26
N GLU A 91 8.26 -5.40 5.55
CA GLU A 91 9.25 -4.53 6.16
C GLU A 91 8.64 -3.56 7.17
N ILE A 92 7.46 -2.99 6.85
CA ILE A 92 6.73 -2.09 7.76
C ILE A 92 6.25 -2.86 8.99
N MET A 93 5.68 -4.04 8.79
CA MET A 93 5.15 -4.87 9.88
C MET A 93 6.24 -5.48 10.77
N ALA A 94 7.48 -5.55 10.27
CA ALA A 94 8.65 -5.97 11.04
C ALA A 94 9.23 -4.83 11.91
N GLN A 95 8.75 -3.59 11.77
CA GLN A 95 9.22 -2.48 12.59
C GLN A 95 8.63 -2.54 14.01
N SER A 96 9.41 -2.05 14.96
CA SER A 96 9.07 -1.89 16.37
C SER A 96 9.62 -0.55 16.89
N GLU A 97 9.22 -0.15 18.10
CA GLU A 97 9.75 1.06 18.75
C GLU A 97 11.28 1.03 18.90
N ALA A 98 11.88 -0.15 18.96
CA ALA A 98 13.33 -0.31 19.05
C ALA A 98 14.07 0.13 17.77
N ASN A 99 13.37 0.29 16.64
CA ASN A 99 13.93 0.70 15.35
C ASN A 99 14.12 2.22 15.19
N LEU A 100 13.83 3.02 16.22
CA LEU A 100 13.95 4.50 16.21
C LEU A 100 15.38 5.04 16.45
N LYS A 101 16.40 4.16 16.51
CA LYS A 101 17.79 4.52 16.80
C LYS A 101 18.65 4.62 15.55
#